data_AF-A0A914PPX8-F1
#
_entry.id   AF-A0A914PPX8-F1
#
_cell.length_a   1.000
_cell.length_b   1.000
_cell.length_c   1.000
_cell.angle_alpha   90.00
_cell.angle_beta   90.00
_cell.angle_gamma   90.00
#
_symmetry.space_group_name_H-M   'P 1'
#
loop_
_entity.id
_entity.type
_entity.pdbx_description
1 polymer ?
#
loop_
_entity_poly.entity_id
_entity_poly.type
_entity_poly.pdbx_seq_one_letter_code
_entity_poly.pdbx_strand_id
1 'polypeptide(L)'
;MCQGDSIYDLVDTRDHSAVQAELSSGPPTVSTPNSFPDERVFICRMNLSRTAKRHIQYYKFILVEGRYLHPIEYYQTLNSIPNPTAPIQPIFAAFCRPLINPENAETLSTGNTSMFRSIHFLDMKFLHLDEM
;
A
#
# COMPACT_ATOMS: atom_id res chain seq x y z
N MET A 1 -23.76 6.06 0.14
CA MET A 1 -22.31 5.87 0.02
C MET A 1 -22.08 4.39 0.23
N CYS A 2 -21.59 3.72 -0.81
CA CYS A 2 -21.29 2.30 -0.76
C CYS A 2 -19.96 2.12 -0.02
N GLN A 3 -19.83 1.03 0.74
CA GLN A 3 -18.55 0.68 1.36
C GLN A 3 -17.48 0.60 0.27
N GLY A 4 -16.40 1.39 0.39
CA GLY A 4 -15.32 1.44 -0.59
C GLY A 4 -15.35 2.64 -1.54
N ASP A 5 -16.30 3.56 -1.39
CA ASP A 5 -16.25 4.87 -2.04
C ASP A 5 -15.06 5.70 -1.53
N SER A 6 -14.64 5.47 -0.28
CA SER A 6 -13.47 6.10 0.33
C SER A 6 -12.41 5.08 0.74
N ILE A 7 -11.13 5.41 0.55
CA ILE A 7 -10.01 4.61 1.06
C ILE A 7 -10.07 4.45 2.59
N TYR A 8 -10.65 5.42 3.30
CA TYR A 8 -10.80 5.40 4.75
C TYR A 8 -11.82 4.36 5.25
N ASP A 9 -12.68 3.84 4.38
CA ASP A 9 -13.53 2.67 4.69
C ASP A 9 -12.69 1.38 4.78
N LEU A 10 -11.58 1.34 4.06
CA LEU A 10 -10.67 0.20 3.97
C LEU A 10 -9.49 0.31 4.92
N VAL A 11 -9.10 1.50 5.35
CA VAL A 11 -7.96 1.73 6.25
C VAL A 11 -8.44 1.79 7.71
N ASP A 12 -7.67 1.20 8.62
CA ASP A 12 -7.92 1.31 10.06
C ASP A 12 -7.88 2.77 10.51
N THR A 13 -8.82 3.17 11.38
CA THR A 13 -8.95 4.56 11.84
C THR A 13 -7.69 5.12 12.47
N ARG A 14 -6.86 4.26 13.08
CA ARG A 14 -5.58 4.65 13.70
C ARG A 14 -4.53 5.10 12.67
N ASP A 15 -4.67 4.70 11.40
CA ASP A 15 -3.72 5.04 10.33
C ASP A 15 -4.25 6.14 9.38
N HIS A 16 -5.46 6.66 9.62
CA HIS A 16 -6.08 7.66 8.74
C HIS A 16 -5.22 8.90 8.55
N SER A 17 -4.65 9.44 9.63
CA SER A 17 -3.81 10.65 9.58
C SER A 17 -2.50 10.42 8.82
N ALA A 18 -1.86 9.26 9.01
CA ALA A 18 -0.63 8.90 8.31
C ALA A 18 -0.88 8.71 6.81
N VAL A 19 -1.94 7.97 6.45
CA VAL A 19 -2.34 7.79 5.04
C VAL A 19 -2.73 9.13 4.40
N GLN A 20 -3.42 10.01 5.13
CA GLN A 20 -3.73 11.35 4.64
C GLN A 20 -2.47 12.19 4.41
N ALA A 21 -1.46 12.10 5.28
CA ALA A 21 -0.21 12.82 5.10
C ALA A 21 0.52 12.36 3.83
N GLU A 22 0.59 11.05 3.61
CA GLU A 22 1.19 10.48 2.38
C GLU A 22 0.42 10.91 1.12
N LEU A 23 -0.93 10.82 1.15
CA LEU A 23 -1.79 11.19 0.02
C LEU A 23 -1.94 12.70 -0.20
N SER A 24 -1.61 13.53 0.79
CA SER A 24 -1.62 14.99 0.65
C SER A 24 -0.25 15.56 0.25
N SER A 25 0.82 14.75 0.31
CA SER A 25 2.16 15.15 -0.16
C SER A 25 2.17 15.57 -1.63
N GLY A 26 1.26 15.02 -2.43
CA GLY A 26 1.06 15.37 -3.82
C GLY A 26 2.19 14.92 -4.75
N PRO A 27 2.01 15.10 -6.06
CA PRO A 27 3.04 14.81 -7.04
C PRO A 27 4.25 15.72 -6.79
N PRO A 28 5.49 15.21 -6.97
CA PRO A 28 6.67 16.05 -6.90
C PRO A 28 6.58 17.16 -7.94
N THR A 29 6.90 18.39 -7.53
CA THR A 29 6.94 19.51 -8.47
C THR A 29 8.11 19.30 -9.43
N VAL A 30 7.91 19.66 -10.72
CA VAL A 30 8.89 19.52 -11.83
C VAL A 30 10.22 20.29 -11.57
N SER A 31 10.36 20.98 -10.44
CA SER A 31 11.44 21.93 -10.16
C SER A 31 12.67 21.35 -9.44
N THR A 32 12.70 20.06 -9.07
CA THR A 32 13.84 19.46 -8.36
C THR A 32 14.51 18.35 -9.16
N PRO A 33 15.59 18.67 -9.93
CA PRO A 33 16.26 17.73 -10.84
C PRO A 33 17.14 16.66 -10.14
N ASN A 34 16.82 16.29 -8.90
CA ASN A 34 17.54 15.26 -8.11
C ASN A 34 16.68 14.71 -6.94
N SER A 35 15.36 14.84 -7.00
CA SER A 35 14.48 14.28 -5.97
C SER A 35 14.52 12.75 -6.05
N PHE A 36 14.52 12.09 -4.87
CA PHE A 36 14.28 10.66 -4.67
C PHE A 36 13.17 10.12 -5.58
N PRO A 37 13.16 8.80 -5.90
CA PRO A 37 12.21 8.22 -6.83
C PRO A 37 10.79 8.70 -6.54
N ASP A 38 10.00 8.95 -7.60
CA ASP A 38 8.58 9.34 -7.58
C ASP A 38 7.66 8.42 -6.75
N GLU A 39 8.23 7.36 -6.20
CA GLU A 39 7.60 6.33 -5.41
C GLU A 39 7.47 6.77 -3.94
N ARG A 40 6.27 6.54 -3.40
CA ARG A 40 5.92 6.65 -1.99
C ARG A 40 5.75 5.24 -1.47
N VAL A 41 6.38 4.98 -0.34
CA VAL A 41 6.33 3.68 0.33
C VAL A 41 5.91 3.90 1.77
N PHE A 42 4.79 3.31 2.15
CA PHE A 42 4.30 3.37 3.52
C PHE A 42 3.59 2.07 3.91
N ILE A 43 3.39 1.88 5.20
CA ILE A 43 2.67 0.73 5.74
C ILE A 43 1.39 1.23 6.41
N CYS A 44 0.27 0.56 6.16
CA CYS A 44 -0.97 0.83 6.88
C CYS A 44 -1.72 -0.47 7.21
N ARG A 45 -2.63 -0.41 8.17
CA ARG A 45 -3.54 -1.50 8.49
C ARG A 45 -4.80 -1.37 7.64
N MET A 46 -5.14 -2.43 6.92
CA MET A 46 -6.40 -2.52 6.20
C MET A 46 -7.46 -3.33 6.95
N ASN A 47 -8.67 -2.78 7.02
CA ASN A 47 -9.89 -3.44 7.43
C ASN A 47 -10.26 -4.51 6.40
N LEU A 48 -10.28 -5.76 6.83
CA LEU A 48 -10.75 -6.86 5.99
C LEU A 48 -12.26 -6.79 5.74
N SER A 49 -12.70 -7.34 4.60
CA SER A 49 -14.12 -7.51 4.33
C SER A 49 -14.80 -8.34 5.43
N ARG A 50 -16.11 -8.15 5.61
CA ARG A 50 -16.89 -8.88 6.63
C ARG A 50 -16.72 -10.40 6.52
N THR A 51 -16.61 -10.94 5.31
CA THR A 51 -16.41 -12.38 5.05
C THR A 51 -15.02 -12.84 5.49
N ALA A 52 -13.99 -12.02 5.27
CA ALA A 52 -12.61 -12.35 5.63
C ALA A 52 -12.34 -12.26 7.15
N LYS A 53 -13.06 -11.39 7.88
CA LYS A 53 -12.95 -11.25 9.35
C LYS A 53 -13.28 -12.53 10.13
N ARG A 54 -14.08 -13.45 9.55
CA ARG A 54 -14.46 -14.71 10.23
C ARG A 54 -13.31 -15.71 10.36
N HIS A 55 -12.29 -15.60 9.50
CA HIS A 55 -11.17 -16.54 9.48
C HIS A 55 -9.91 -16.00 10.16
N ILE A 56 -9.79 -14.68 10.31
CA ILE A 56 -8.58 -14.01 10.79
C ILE A 56 -9.00 -12.81 11.64
N GLN A 57 -8.76 -12.84 12.95
CA GLN A 57 -9.01 -11.72 13.87
C GLN A 57 -8.00 -10.56 13.75
N TYR A 58 -7.13 -10.59 12.74
CA TYR A 58 -5.98 -9.69 12.63
C TYR A 58 -6.13 -8.69 11.48
N TYR A 59 -5.78 -7.44 11.77
CA TYR A 59 -5.53 -6.42 10.76
C TYR A 59 -4.37 -6.86 9.87
N LYS A 60 -4.52 -6.79 8.55
CA LYS A 60 -3.39 -7.04 7.65
C LYS A 60 -2.62 -5.74 7.52
N PHE A 61 -1.38 -5.74 8.01
CA PHE A 61 -0.41 -4.73 7.62
C PHE A 61 -0.17 -4.88 6.13
N ILE A 62 -0.34 -3.79 5.39
CA ILE A 62 -0.15 -3.73 3.95
C ILE A 62 1.00 -2.77 3.69
N LEU A 63 2.01 -3.24 2.96
CA LEU A 63 2.98 -2.37 2.31
C LEU A 63 2.34 -1.77 1.08
N VAL A 64 2.29 -0.45 1.02
CA VAL A 64 1.79 0.34 -0.10
C VAL A 64 2.98 0.98 -0.79
N GLU A 65 3.21 0.60 -2.04
CA GLU A 65 4.24 1.16 -2.91
C GLU A 65 3.54 1.82 -4.09
N GLY A 66 3.57 3.15 -4.19
CA GLY A 66 2.80 3.86 -5.21
C GLY A 66 3.42 5.16 -5.64
N ARG A 67 2.79 5.83 -6.61
CA ARG A 67 3.23 7.12 -7.14
C ARG A 67 2.03 7.92 -7.64
N TYR A 68 2.21 9.22 -7.75
CA TYR A 68 1.20 10.07 -8.38
C TYR A 68 1.31 10.01 -9.90
N LEU A 69 0.15 9.92 -10.54
CA LEU A 69 -0.03 9.96 -11.98
C LEU A 69 -0.97 11.11 -12.33
N HIS A 70 -0.66 11.82 -13.39
CA HIS A 70 -1.57 12.79 -13.98
C HIS A 70 -2.40 12.11 -15.08
N PRO A 71 -3.75 12.23 -15.05
CA PRO A 71 -4.61 11.82 -16.15
C PRO A 71 -4.26 12.53 -17.46
N ILE A 72 -4.61 11.95 -18.61
CA ILE A 72 -4.29 12.55 -19.92
C ILE A 72 -4.92 13.93 -20.11
N GLU A 73 -6.10 14.13 -19.52
CA GLU A 73 -6.87 15.38 -19.55
C GLU A 73 -6.10 16.53 -18.88
N TYR A 74 -5.28 16.22 -17.86
CA TYR A 74 -4.40 17.21 -17.21
C TYR A 74 -3.40 17.81 -18.21
N TYR A 75 -2.78 16.97 -19.04
CA TYR A 75 -1.83 17.46 -20.06
C TYR A 75 -2.55 18.17 -21.22
N GLN A 76 -3.76 17.73 -21.58
CA GLN A 76 -4.54 18.39 -22.63
C GLN A 76 -4.98 19.79 -22.20
N THR A 77 -5.44 19.95 -20.96
CA THR A 77 -5.87 21.26 -20.41
C THR A 77 -4.71 22.24 -20.27
N LEU A 78 -3.53 21.79 -19.82
CA LEU A 78 -2.32 22.62 -19.80
C LEU A 78 -1.94 23.19 -21.17
N ASN A 79 -2.16 22.41 -22.24
CA ASN A 79 -1.81 22.83 -23.60
C ASN A 79 -2.90 23.65 -24.31
N SER A 80 -4.14 23.63 -23.82
CA SER A 80 -5.30 24.22 -24.51
C SER A 80 -5.91 25.43 -23.81
N ILE A 81 -5.71 25.62 -22.49
CA ILE A 81 -6.34 26.71 -21.74
C ILE A 81 -5.30 27.38 -20.81
N PRO A 82 -5.03 28.68 -20.97
CA PRO A 82 -4.03 29.40 -20.17
C PRO A 82 -4.41 29.59 -18.69
N ASN A 83 -5.63 29.24 -18.28
CA ASN A 83 -6.10 29.22 -16.89
C ASN A 83 -7.28 28.24 -16.75
N PRO A 84 -7.05 26.95 -16.45
CA PRO A 84 -8.13 26.00 -16.21
C PRO A 84 -8.95 26.41 -14.98
N THR A 85 -10.28 26.42 -15.10
CA THR A 85 -11.22 26.81 -14.04
C THR A 85 -11.35 25.78 -12.91
N ALA A 86 -10.86 24.55 -13.12
CA ALA A 86 -10.75 23.52 -12.10
C ALA A 86 -9.44 22.72 -12.30
N PRO A 87 -8.57 22.61 -11.27
CA PRO A 87 -7.40 21.76 -11.34
C PRO A 87 -7.81 20.28 -11.34
N ILE A 88 -7.38 19.53 -12.35
CA ILE A 88 -7.55 18.06 -12.38
C ILE A 88 -6.67 17.46 -11.29
N GLN A 89 -7.29 16.76 -10.35
CA GLN A 89 -6.58 16.13 -9.24
C GLN A 89 -5.75 14.94 -9.74
N PRO A 90 -4.51 14.78 -9.22
CA PRO A 90 -3.67 13.64 -9.55
C PRO A 90 -4.22 12.36 -8.92
N ILE A 91 -3.90 11.22 -9.53
CA ILE A 91 -4.28 9.89 -9.05
C ILE A 91 -3.08 9.27 -8.35
N PHE A 92 -3.25 8.77 -7.13
CA PHE A 92 -2.25 7.95 -6.47
C PHE A 92 -2.45 6.48 -6.86
N ALA A 93 -1.56 5.92 -7.67
CA ALA A 93 -1.60 4.53 -8.08
C ALA A 93 -0.57 3.71 -7.29
N ALA A 94 -0.98 2.59 -6.72
CA ALA A 94 -0.13 1.79 -5.83
C ALA A 94 -0.31 0.28 -5.98
N PHE A 95 0.78 -0.44 -5.71
CA PHE A 95 0.77 -1.86 -5.42
C PHE A 95 0.68 -2.07 -3.91
N CYS A 96 -0.24 -2.94 -3.49
CA CYS A 96 -0.53 -3.22 -2.09
C CYS A 96 -0.20 -4.68 -1.78
N ARG A 97 0.80 -4.93 -0.92
CA ARG A 97 1.22 -6.29 -0.53
C ARG A 97 0.96 -6.55 0.95
N PRO A 98 0.31 -7.65 1.34
CA PRO A 98 0.20 -8.01 2.74
C PRO A 98 1.58 -8.35 3.32
N LEU A 99 1.87 -7.84 4.52
CA LEU A 99 3.08 -8.11 5.25
C LEU A 99 2.90 -9.32 6.19
N ILE A 100 3.92 -10.18 6.19
CA ILE A 100 4.06 -11.28 7.14
C ILE A 100 4.71 -10.70 8.40
N ASN A 101 4.09 -10.90 9.55
CA ASN A 101 4.64 -10.59 10.87
C ASN A 101 4.68 -11.87 11.72
N PRO A 102 5.48 -11.91 12.81
CA PRO A 102 5.56 -13.09 13.67
C PRO A 102 4.19 -13.56 14.17
N GLU A 103 3.28 -12.61 14.42
CA GLU A 103 1.91 -12.83 14.89
C GLU A 103 1.06 -13.61 13.87
N ASN A 104 1.28 -13.40 12.56
CA ASN A 104 0.42 -13.92 11.48
C ASN A 104 1.10 -14.97 10.60
N ALA A 105 2.42 -15.17 10.76
CA ALA A 105 3.22 -16.03 9.91
C ALA A 105 2.68 -17.47 9.86
N GLU A 106 2.39 -18.08 11.01
CA GLU A 106 1.88 -19.46 11.07
C GLU A 106 0.50 -19.59 10.40
N THR A 107 -0.36 -18.59 10.58
CA THR A 107 -1.71 -18.60 9.98
C THR A 107 -1.63 -18.45 8.46
N LEU A 108 -0.70 -17.64 7.96
CA LEU A 108 -0.51 -17.41 6.52
C LEU A 108 0.24 -18.56 5.83
N SER A 109 1.12 -19.26 6.55
CA SER A 109 1.88 -20.40 6.01
C SER A 109 1.06 -21.69 5.95
N THR A 110 0.10 -21.88 6.85
CA THR A 110 -0.68 -23.11 6.95
C THR A 110 -1.48 -23.35 5.66
N GLY A 111 -1.14 -24.43 4.93
CA GLY A 111 -1.80 -24.84 3.69
C GLY A 111 -1.41 -24.03 2.45
N ASN A 112 -0.46 -23.10 2.56
CA ASN A 112 0.04 -22.33 1.43
C ASN A 112 1.29 -23.00 0.83
N THR A 113 1.13 -23.68 -0.31
CA THR A 113 2.22 -24.38 -1.02
C THR A 113 3.24 -23.45 -1.68
N SER A 114 3.01 -22.14 -1.68
CA SER A 114 3.98 -21.14 -2.18
C SER A 114 4.88 -20.55 -1.09
N MET A 115 4.80 -21.07 0.13
CA MET A 115 5.65 -20.69 1.26
C MET A 115 6.42 -21.89 1.80
N PHE A 116 7.62 -21.64 2.32
CA PHE A 116 8.41 -22.60 3.07
C PHE A 116 8.80 -21.99 4.42
N ARG A 117 8.98 -22.83 5.45
CA ARG A 117 9.51 -22.40 6.74
C ARG A 117 10.98 -22.82 6.88
N SER A 118 11.76 -21.95 7.50
CA SER A 118 13.13 -22.26 7.94
C SER A 118 13.33 -21.81 9.39
N ILE A 119 14.19 -22.52 10.11
CA ILE A 119 14.64 -22.18 11.46
C ILE A 119 16.16 -22.12 11.42
N HIS A 120 16.74 -21.08 12.02
CA HIS A 120 18.17 -20.82 11.96
C HIS A 120 18.79 -20.73 13.36
N PHE A 121 20.06 -21.09 13.47
CA PHE A 121 20.91 -20.71 14.59
C PHE A 121 21.21 -19.21 14.57
N LEU A 122 21.79 -18.68 15.66
CA LEU A 122 22.22 -17.27 15.73
C LEU A 122 23.30 -16.90 14.69
N ASP A 123 24.03 -17.89 14.18
CA ASP A 123 25.00 -17.73 13.08
C ASP A 123 24.36 -17.86 11.68
N MET A 124 23.03 -17.83 11.60
CA MET A 124 22.21 -17.97 10.38
C MET A 124 22.29 -19.34 9.68
N LYS A 125 22.97 -20.34 10.25
CA LYS A 125 22.91 -21.71 9.68
C LYS A 125 21.52 -22.31 9.86
N PHE A 126 21.08 -23.06 8.84
CA PHE A 126 19.81 -23.78 8.89
C PHE A 126 19.85 -24.86 9.98
N LEU A 127 18.92 -24.77 10.92
CA LEU A 127 18.58 -25.83 11.87
C LEU A 127 17.48 -26.74 11.28
N HIS A 128 16.48 -26.13 10.62
CA HIS A 128 15.37 -26.82 9.98
C HIS A 128 14.96 -26.06 8.71
N LEU A 129 14.58 -26.79 7.68
CA LEU A 129 13.99 -26.27 6.45
C LEU A 129 12.88 -27.25 6.05
N ASP A 130 11.68 -26.76 5.74
CA ASP A 130 10.61 -27.63 5.25
C ASP A 130 11.05 -28.30 3.94
N GLU A 131 10.79 -29.61 3.81
CA GLU A 131 11.00 -30.34 2.56
C GLU A 131 9.95 -29.89 1.53
N MET A 132 10.44 -29.53 0.34
CA MET A 132 9.62 -29.01 -0.77
C MET A 132 8.89 -30.13 -1.51
#